data_AF-A0A7Y8SS21-F1
#
_entry.id   AF-A0A7Y8SS21-F1
#
_cell.length_a   1.000
_cell.length_b   1.000
_cell.length_c   1.000
_cell.angle_alpha   90.00
_cell.angle_beta   90.00
_cell.angle_gamma   90.00
#
_symmetry.space_group_name_H-M   'P 1'
#
loop_
_entity.id
_entity.type
_entity.pdbx_description
1 polymer ?
#
loop_
_entity_poly.entity_id
_entity_poly.type
_entity_poly.pdbx_seq_one_letter_code
_entity_poly.pdbx_strand_id
1 'polypeptide(L)' 'MANDAKASAERCEVCRFFYRRQGRWSVCRRYPPTPGAKGAKDGFPVVAAEDWCGEFKPA' A
#
# COMPACT_ATOMS: atom_id res chain seq x y z
N MET A 1 -2.78 16.44 21.78
CA MET A 1 -2.76 15.17 21.04
C MET A 1 -2.62 15.50 19.55
N ALA A 2 -1.85 14.71 18.80
CA ALA A 2 -1.15 15.12 17.58
C ALA A 2 -1.99 15.16 16.28
N ASN A 3 -1.85 16.27 15.53
CA ASN A 3 -1.79 16.38 14.07
C ASN A 3 -2.65 15.43 13.19
N ASP A 4 -3.97 15.63 13.16
CA ASP A 4 -4.89 15.00 12.18
C ASP A 4 -4.93 15.67 10.79
N ALA A 5 -4.20 16.78 10.57
CA ALA A 5 -4.31 17.55 9.32
C ALA A 5 -3.44 17.05 8.15
N LYS A 6 -2.55 16.06 8.37
CA LYS A 6 -1.67 15.48 7.32
C LYS A 6 -2.32 14.28 6.60
N ALA A 7 -3.46 13.78 7.11
CA ALA A 7 -4.08 12.52 6.70
C ALA A 7 -4.86 12.54 5.37
N SER A 8 -5.11 13.70 4.76
CA SER A 8 -5.99 13.78 3.58
C SER A 8 -5.26 13.71 2.22
N ALA A 9 -3.93 13.72 2.17
CA ALA A 9 -3.19 13.66 0.91
C ALA A 9 -2.33 12.39 0.75
N GLU A 10 -1.90 11.76 1.84
CA GLU A 10 -0.90 10.67 1.84
C GLU A 10 -1.53 9.27 1.77
N ARG A 11 -2.49 9.04 0.86
CA ARG A 11 -3.20 7.76 0.73
C ARG A 11 -2.48 6.78 -0.19
N CYS A 12 -2.65 5.49 0.06
CA CYS A 12 -2.10 4.42 -0.77
C CYS A 12 -2.51 4.57 -2.25
N GLU A 13 -3.76 4.94 -2.57
CA GLU A 13 -4.23 5.10 -3.95
C GLU A 13 -3.46 6.11 -4.81
N VAL A 14 -2.79 7.09 -4.19
CA VAL A 14 -1.95 8.10 -4.86
C VAL A 14 -0.46 7.87 -4.62
N CYS A 15 -0.09 6.76 -3.98
CA CYS A 15 1.27 6.37 -3.72
C CYS A 15 1.88 5.61 -4.91
N ARG A 16 3.12 5.92 -5.28
CA ARG A 16 3.89 5.26 -6.34
C ARG A 16 3.97 3.73 -6.20
N PHE A 17 3.96 3.24 -4.96
CA PHE A 17 4.09 1.81 -4.66
C PHE A 17 2.77 1.04 -4.75
N PHE A 18 1.63 1.72 -4.70
CA PHE A 18 0.33 1.06 -4.76
C PHE A 18 0.03 0.62 -6.18
N TYR A 19 -0.28 -0.66 -6.34
CA TYR A 19 -0.72 -1.18 -7.63
C TYR A 19 -2.16 -0.75 -7.88
N ARG A 20 -2.39 0.22 -8.76
CA ARG A 20 -3.73 0.72 -9.07
C ARG A 20 -4.54 -0.33 -9.84
N ARG A 21 -5.39 -1.06 -9.12
CA ARG A 21 -6.45 -1.93 -9.67
C ARG A 21 -7.81 -1.37 -9.28
N GLN A 22 -8.85 -1.69 -10.04
CA GLN A 22 -10.22 -1.34 -9.64
C GLN A 22 -10.55 -1.98 -8.28
N GLY A 23 -11.06 -1.18 -7.35
CA GLY A 23 -11.48 -1.63 -6.03
C GLY A 23 -10.76 -0.95 -4.87
N ARG A 24 -11.24 -1.24 -3.66
CA ARG A 24 -10.74 -0.66 -2.41
C ARG A 24 -9.42 -1.28 -1.95
N TRP A 25 -9.09 -2.49 -2.39
CA TRP A 25 -7.93 -3.25 -1.92
C TRP A 25 -6.98 -3.56 -3.07
N SER A 26 -5.69 -3.34 -2.84
CA SER A 26 -4.66 -3.76 -3.80
C SER A 26 -3.32 -3.96 -3.13
N VAL A 27 -2.32 -4.37 -3.91
CA VAL A 27 -0.99 -4.69 -3.40
C VAL A 27 -0.11 -3.44 -3.26
N CYS A 28 0.62 -3.35 -2.16
CA CYS A 28 1.70 -2.39 -1.94
C CYS A 28 3.03 -3.01 -2.34
N ARG A 29 3.69 -2.46 -3.35
CA ARG A 29 4.98 -2.94 -3.90
C ARG A 29 6.18 -2.22 -3.31
N ARG A 30 6.03 -1.68 -2.12
CA ARG A 30 7.09 -0.92 -1.43
C ARG A 30 8.28 -1.80 -1.08
N TYR A 31 8.00 -3.04 -0.68
CA TYR A 31 8.99 -4.07 -0.41
C TYR A 31 8.88 -5.19 -1.44
N PRO A 32 9.95 -5.97 -1.68
CA PRO A 32 9.88 -7.18 -2.48
C PRO A 32 8.76 -8.12 -1.99
N PRO A 33 8.18 -8.95 -2.87
CA PRO A 33 7.19 -9.93 -2.44
C PRO A 33 7.85 -10.91 -1.46
N THR A 34 7.09 -11.38 -0.47
CA THR A 34 7.59 -12.43 0.42
C THR A 34 7.56 -13.75 -0.34
N PRO A 35 8.67 -14.50 -0.39
CA PRO A 35 8.69 -15.80 -1.04
C PRO A 35 7.68 -16.71 -0.37
N GLY A 36 6.79 -17.30 -1.15
CA GLY A 36 5.80 -18.25 -0.65
C GLY A 36 6.50 -19.51 -0.13
N ALA A 37 6.04 -20.04 1.01
CA ALA A 37 6.37 -21.41 1.38
C ALA A 37 5.83 -22.36 0.29
N LYS A 38 6.54 -23.45 0.00
CA LYS A 38 6.27 -24.41 -1.10
C LYS A 38 4.76 -24.55 -1.43
N GLY A 39 4.33 -23.94 -2.53
CA GLY A 39 2.95 -24.01 -3.04
C GLY A 39 2.09 -22.75 -2.83
N ALA A 40 2.50 -21.81 -1.98
CA ALA A 40 1.88 -20.49 -1.88
C ALA A 40 2.44 -19.54 -2.95
N LYS A 41 1.58 -18.71 -3.56
CA LYS A 41 2.04 -17.66 -4.48
C LYS A 41 2.81 -16.60 -3.70
N ASP A 42 3.94 -16.17 -4.24
CA ASP A 42 4.68 -15.02 -3.70
C ASP A 42 3.75 -13.80 -3.61
N GLY A 43 3.71 -13.19 -2.44
CA GLY A 43 2.70 -12.19 -2.10
C GLY A 43 3.32 -10.85 -1.76
N PHE A 44 2.88 -9.80 -2.43
CA PHE A 44 2.99 -8.44 -1.90
C PHE A 44 1.90 -8.23 -0.83
N PRO A 45 2.14 -7.38 0.18
CA PRO A 45 1.12 -7.03 1.16
C PRO A 45 -0.08 -6.35 0.49
N VAL A 46 -1.29 -6.78 0.84
CA VAL A 46 -2.54 -6.16 0.40
C VAL A 46 -2.95 -5.08 1.40
N VAL A 47 -3.24 -3.87 0.92
CA VAL A 47 -3.60 -2.69 1.71
C VAL A 47 -4.83 -2.01 1.11
N ALA A 48 -5.57 -1.22 1.89
CA ALA A 48 -6.67 -0.44 1.36
C ALA A 48 -6.15 0.80 0.59
N ALA A 49 -6.94 1.28 -0.36
CA ALA A 49 -6.67 2.49 -1.14
C ALA A 49 -6.55 3.72 -0.24
N GLU A 50 -7.36 3.78 0.83
CA GLU A 50 -7.40 4.89 1.79
C GLU A 50 -6.36 4.80 2.92
N ASP A 51 -5.66 3.67 3.04
CA ASP A 51 -4.65 3.46 4.08
C ASP A 51 -3.38 4.29 3.85
N TRP A 52 -2.57 4.39 4.91
CA TRP A 52 -1.24 4.98 4.87
C TRP A 52 -0.27 4.21 5.77
N CYS A 53 0.88 3.82 5.21
CA CYS A 53 1.90 3.06 5.93
C CYS A 53 3.01 3.92 6.57
N GLY A 54 2.86 5.24 6.63
CA GLY A 54 3.90 6.15 7.15
C GLY A 54 4.96 6.58 6.13
N GLU A 55 5.10 5.84 5.02
CA GLU A 55 6.20 6.02 4.06
C GLU A 55 5.68 6.27 2.64
N PHE A 56 4.70 7.16 2.56
CA PHE A 56 4.12 7.63 1.31
C PHE A 56 5.19 8.20 0.36
N LYS A 57 5.09 7.82 -0.91
CA LYS A 57 5.85 8.44 -2.01
C LYS A 57 4.86 8.84 -3.11
N PRO A 58 4.83 10.12 -3.52
CA PRO A 58 3.97 10.54 -4.62
C PRO A 58 4.36 9.79 -5.92
N ALA A 59 3.35 9.49 -6.75
CA ALA A 59 3.49 8.74 -8.00
C ALA A 59 4.52 9.35 -8.97
#